data_AF-A0A7Y6Z116-F1
#
_entry.id   AF-A0A7Y6Z116-F1
#
_cell.length_a   1.000
_cell.length_b   1.000
_cell.length_c   1.000
_cell.angle_alpha   90.00
_cell.angle_beta   90.00
_cell.angle_gamma   90.00
#
_symmetry.space_group_name_H-M   'P 1'
#
loop_
_entity.id
_entity.type
_entity.pdbx_description
1 polymer ?
#
loop_
_entity_poly.entity_id
_entity_poly.type
_entity_poly.pdbx_seq_one_letter_code
_entity_poly.pdbx_strand_id
1 'polypeptide(L)'
;MHPKSRGVPGQQSLRRRFADALAALPVAQWAGPVHSGFGWHLVLADQRQAPRLTAFDELREYVAREHGYPRQCSKQKIRYTGSCWRT
;
A
#
# COMPACT_ATOMS: atom_id res chain seq x y z
N MET A 1 -30.75 -5.47 15.28
CA MET A 1 -29.43 -6.16 15.29
C MET A 1 -29.35 -7.07 14.09
N HIS A 2 -28.43 -6.82 13.16
CA HIS A 2 -28.07 -7.72 12.05
C HIS A 2 -26.58 -7.47 11.76
N PRO A 3 -25.66 -8.41 12.06
CA PRO A 3 -24.26 -8.24 11.74
C PRO A 3 -24.08 -8.49 10.24
N LYS A 4 -23.68 -7.45 9.47
CA LYS A 4 -23.24 -7.64 8.09
C LYS A 4 -22.00 -8.53 8.10
N SER A 5 -22.10 -9.64 7.38
CA SER A 5 -21.08 -10.67 7.19
C SER A 5 -19.77 -10.07 6.68
N ARG A 6 -18.69 -10.57 7.27
CA ARG A 6 -17.28 -10.29 6.99
C ARG A 6 -16.98 -10.32 5.48
N GLY A 7 -16.37 -9.25 4.97
CA GLY A 7 -15.81 -9.23 3.62
C GLY A 7 -14.75 -10.33 3.49
N VAL A 8 -14.81 -11.09 2.40
CA VAL A 8 -13.83 -12.13 2.07
C VAL A 8 -12.47 -11.47 1.82
N PRO A 9 -11.40 -11.77 2.57
CA PRO A 9 -10.08 -11.29 2.25
C PRO A 9 -9.41 -12.22 1.25
N GLY A 10 -8.83 -11.67 0.18
CA GLY A 10 -7.80 -12.38 -0.58
C GLY A 10 -8.00 -12.34 -2.08
N GLN A 11 -7.37 -11.35 -2.71
CA GLN A 11 -6.79 -11.46 -4.05
C GLN A 11 -5.54 -10.55 -4.15
N GLN A 12 -5.50 -9.45 -3.37
CA GLN A 12 -4.32 -8.58 -3.22
C GLN A 12 -3.20 -9.18 -2.35
N SER A 13 -3.44 -10.36 -1.76
CA SER A 13 -2.54 -11.02 -0.81
C SER A 13 -1.31 -11.62 -1.47
N LEU A 14 -1.39 -12.06 -2.73
CA LEU A 14 -0.33 -12.86 -3.34
C LEU A 14 0.86 -12.01 -3.82
N ARG A 15 0.60 -10.80 -4.34
CA ARG A 15 1.64 -9.80 -4.67
C ARG A 15 2.37 -9.33 -3.42
N ARG A 16 1.63 -9.10 -2.33
CA ARG A 16 2.22 -8.68 -1.05
C ARG A 16 3.08 -9.79 -0.43
N ARG A 17 2.57 -11.03 -0.38
CA ARG A 17 3.31 -12.20 0.13
C ARG A 17 4.60 -12.46 -0.64
N PHE A 18 4.59 -12.28 -1.96
CA PHE A 18 5.80 -12.41 -2.76
C PHE A 18 6.83 -11.31 -2.40
N ALA A 19 6.40 -10.05 -2.29
CA ALA A 19 7.28 -8.96 -1.87
C ALA A 19 7.87 -9.19 -0.47
N ASP A 20 7.06 -9.67 0.47
CA ASP A 20 7.51 -10.01 1.83
C ASP A 20 8.52 -11.17 1.80
N ALA A 21 8.33 -12.18 0.93
CA ALA A 21 9.28 -13.29 0.77
C ALA A 21 10.63 -12.79 0.22
N LEU A 22 10.62 -11.92 -0.80
CA LEU A 22 11.84 -11.29 -1.33
C LEU A 22 12.61 -10.50 -0.27
N ALA A 23 11.88 -9.86 0.66
CA ALA A 23 12.49 -9.08 1.72
C ALA A 23 13.36 -9.93 2.66
N ALA A 24 13.12 -11.24 2.78
CA ALA A 24 13.87 -12.16 3.62
C ALA A 24 15.00 -12.92 2.90
N LEU A 25 15.11 -12.82 1.57
CA LEU A 25 16.07 -13.62 0.80
C LEU A 25 17.52 -13.13 0.97
N PRO A 26 18.49 -14.07 1.03
CA PRO A 26 19.91 -13.74 0.95
C PRO A 26 20.26 -13.15 -0.41
N VAL A 27 21.19 -12.20 -0.40
CA VAL A 27 21.75 -11.58 -1.61
C VAL A 27 22.84 -12.49 -2.20
N ALA A 28 23.01 -12.45 -3.52
CA ALA A 28 23.96 -13.24 -4.31
C ALA A 28 23.82 -14.77 -4.16
N GLN A 29 22.64 -15.24 -3.75
CA GLN A 29 22.34 -16.66 -3.58
C GLN A 29 21.00 -17.00 -4.24
N TRP A 30 20.94 -18.14 -4.91
CA TRP A 30 19.69 -18.67 -5.45
C TRP A 30 18.80 -19.15 -4.30
N ALA A 31 17.57 -18.66 -4.25
CA ALA A 31 16.58 -19.06 -3.27
C ALA A 31 15.26 -19.45 -3.94
N GLY A 32 14.67 -20.54 -3.48
CA GLY A 32 13.39 -21.03 -3.95
C GLY A 32 13.09 -22.43 -3.44
N PRO A 33 11.87 -22.91 -3.67
CA PRO A 33 10.85 -22.31 -4.54
C PRO A 33 10.03 -21.19 -3.84
N VAL A 34 9.85 -20.04 -4.50
CA VAL A 34 9.06 -18.90 -3.99
C VAL A 34 7.74 -18.78 -4.74
N HIS A 35 6.61 -18.82 -4.03
CA HIS A 35 5.29 -18.74 -4.63
C HIS A 35 4.85 -17.29 -4.87
N SER A 36 4.27 -17.02 -6.03
CA SER A 36 3.77 -15.70 -6.44
C SER A 36 2.37 -15.81 -7.07
N GLY A 37 1.83 -14.66 -7.51
CA GLY A 37 0.61 -14.59 -8.33
C GLY A 37 0.62 -15.42 -9.61
N PHE A 38 1.81 -15.69 -10.13
CA PHE A 38 2.04 -16.34 -11.42
C PHE A 38 2.57 -17.77 -11.28
N GLY A 39 2.66 -18.30 -10.07
CA GLY A 39 3.23 -19.63 -9.78
C GLY A 39 4.58 -19.56 -9.06
N TRP A 40 5.42 -20.58 -9.26
CA TRP A 40 6.67 -20.79 -8.53
C TRP A 40 7.90 -20.21 -9.23
N HIS A 41 8.79 -19.61 -8.44
CA HIS A 41 9.99 -18.93 -8.93
C HIS A 41 11.25 -19.40 -8.18
N LEU A 42 12.37 -19.44 -8.91
CA LEU A 42 13.71 -19.44 -8.35
C LEU A 42 14.24 -18.00 -8.46
N VAL A 43 14.73 -17.43 -7.37
CA VAL A 43 15.08 -16.02 -7.28
C VAL A 43 16.55 -15.87 -6.93
N LEU A 44 17.26 -15.02 -7.67
CA LEU A 44 18.59 -14.52 -7.33
C LEU A 44 18.47 -13.02 -7.05
N ALA A 45 18.66 -12.62 -5.79
CA ALA A 45 18.72 -11.21 -5.43
C ALA A 45 20.16 -10.71 -5.61
N ASP A 46 20.41 -9.86 -6.60
CA ASP A 46 21.77 -9.36 -6.90
C ASP A 46 22.28 -8.38 -5.83
N GLN A 47 21.45 -7.39 -5.47
CA GLN A 47 21.78 -6.35 -4.51
C GLN A 47 20.57 -5.98 -3.65
N ARG A 48 20.83 -5.48 -2.44
CA ARG A 48 19.79 -4.96 -1.53
C ARG A 48 20.09 -3.51 -1.18
N GLN A 49 19.19 -2.61 -1.56
CA GLN A 49 19.25 -1.22 -1.13
C GLN A 49 18.61 -1.08 0.24
N ALA A 50 19.31 -0.44 1.18
CA ALA A 50 18.73 -0.11 2.48
C ALA A 50 17.58 0.91 2.28
N PRO A 51 16.48 0.78 3.05
CA PRO A 51 15.43 1.79 3.03
C PRO A 51 16.02 3.12 3.46
N ARG A 52 15.84 4.14 2.62
CA ARG A 52 16.21 5.53 2.93
C ARG A 52 14.94 6.31 3.23
N LEU A 53 14.94 6.99 4.37
CA LEU A 53 13.93 8.00 4.66
C LEU A 53 14.33 9.29 3.94
N THR A 54 13.48 9.73 3.01
CA THR A 54 13.61 11.02 2.36
C THR A 54 13.04 12.10 3.29
N ALA A 55 13.70 13.26 3.37
CA ALA A 55 13.19 14.37 4.18
C ALA A 55 11.84 14.84 3.63
N PHE A 56 10.93 15.24 4.53
CA PHE A 56 9.60 15.67 4.12
C PHE A 56 9.65 16.89 3.18
N ASP A 57 10.56 17.83 3.42
CA ASP A 57 10.70 19.03 2.58
C ASP A 57 11.08 18.69 1.13
N GLU A 58 11.88 17.65 0.91
CA GLU A 58 12.24 17.17 -0.43
C GLU A 58 11.03 16.56 -1.18
N LEU A 59 10.06 16.00 -0.45
CA LEU A 59 8.87 15.36 -1.01
C LEU A 59 7.63 16.26 -1.00
N ARG A 60 7.70 17.44 -0.39
CA ARG A 60 6.55 18.32 -0.14
C ARG A 60 5.77 18.63 -1.42
N GLU A 61 6.45 19.02 -2.49
CA GLU A 61 5.80 19.36 -3.76
C GLU A 61 5.16 18.14 -4.44
N TYR A 62 5.83 16.98 -4.38
CA TYR A 62 5.29 15.73 -4.91
C TYR A 62 3.99 15.36 -4.20
N VAL A 63 4.02 15.37 -2.86
CA VAL A 63 2.85 15.08 -2.01
C VAL A 63 1.77 16.13 -2.25
N ALA A 64 2.11 17.42 -2.32
CA ALA A 64 1.14 18.48 -2.59
C ALA A 64 0.45 18.34 -3.94
N ARG A 65 1.13 17.83 -4.98
CA ARG A 65 0.52 17.54 -6.29
C ARG A 65 -0.38 16.30 -6.23
N GLU A 66 0.09 15.20 -5.65
CA GLU A 66 -0.68 13.96 -5.49
C GLU A 66 -1.96 14.20 -4.66
N HIS A 67 -1.84 15.01 -3.61
CA HIS A 67 -2.94 15.39 -2.71
C HIS A 67 -3.64 16.69 -3.11
N GLY A 68 -3.24 17.31 -4.23
CA GLY A 68 -3.77 18.55 -4.79
C GLY A 68 -5.14 18.38 -5.46
N TYR A 69 -5.91 17.38 -5.04
CA TYR A 69 -7.32 17.30 -5.38
C TYR A 69 -8.04 18.50 -4.75
N PRO A 70 -8.81 19.30 -5.51
CA PRO A 70 -9.76 20.20 -4.89
C PRO A 70 -10.64 19.32 -4.01
N ARG A 71 -10.80 19.71 -2.75
CA ARG A 71 -11.79 19.13 -1.85
C ARG A 71 -13.14 19.31 -2.54
N GLN A 72 -13.54 18.31 -3.32
CA GLN A 72 -14.93 18.11 -3.62
C GLN A 72 -15.52 17.80 -2.25
N CYS A 73 -16.02 18.82 -1.56
CA CYS A 73 -17.02 18.62 -0.54
C CYS A 73 -18.07 17.77 -1.24
N SER A 74 -18.02 16.46 -0.99
CA SER A 74 -18.86 15.52 -1.68
C SER A 74 -20.27 16.03 -1.47
N LYS A 75 -20.96 16.43 -2.54
CA LYS A 75 -22.40 16.66 -2.51
C LYS A 75 -23.11 15.31 -2.37
N GLN A 76 -22.61 14.41 -1.54
CA GLN A 76 -23.41 13.36 -0.98
C GLN A 76 -24.24 14.09 0.07
N LYS A 77 -25.49 14.40 -0.26
CA LYS A 77 -26.51 14.81 0.70
C LYS A 77 -26.69 13.67 1.71
N ILE A 78 -25.74 13.51 2.62
CA ILE A 78 -26.01 12.87 3.90
C ILE A 78 -26.32 14.03 4.81
N ARG A 79 -27.59 14.08 5.20
CA ARG A 79 -28.18 15.04 6.11
C ARG A 79 -27.54 14.83 7.48
N TYR A 80 -26.29 15.25 7.67
CA TYR A 80 -25.68 15.38 8.98
C TYR A 80 -25.98 16.77 9.49
N THR A 81 -26.95 16.87 10.40
CA THR A 81 -27.09 17.97 11.33
C THR A 81 -25.85 18.01 12.21
N GLY A 82 -24.93 18.92 11.93
CA GLY A 82 -23.74 19.13 12.74
C GLY A 82 -22.86 20.17 12.07
N SER A 83 -22.87 21.38 12.61
CA SER A 83 -22.19 22.57 12.14
C SER A 83 -20.73 22.32 11.74
N CYS A 84 -20.38 22.65 10.49
CA CYS A 84 -18.99 22.84 10.10
C CYS A 84 -18.48 24.09 10.85
N TRP A 85 -17.51 23.87 11.73
CA TRP A 85 -16.98 24.84 12.68
C TRP A 85 -16.39 26.06 11.97
N ARG A 86 -16.81 27.24 12.44
CA ARG A 86 -16.26 28.56 12.09
C ARG A 86 -16.00 29.29 13.41
N THR A 87 -14.76 29.67 13.63
CA THR A 87 -14.40 30.95 14.25
C THR A 87 -13.63 31.72 13.20
#